data_AF-A0A975HB85-F1
#
_entry.id   AF-A0A975HB85-F1
#
_cell.length_a   1.000
_cell.length_b   1.000
_cell.length_c   1.000
_cell.angle_alpha   90.00
_cell.angle_beta   90.00
_cell.angle_gamma   90.00
#
_symmetry.space_group_name_H-M   'P 1'
#
loop_
_entity.id
_entity.type
_entity.pdbx_description
1 polymer ?
#
loop_
_entity_poly.entity_id
_entity_poly.type
_entity_poly.pdbx_seq_one_letter_code
_entity_poly.pdbx_strand_id
1 'polypeptide(L)' 'MAGFVPKNKLSKKAQKELNRRRRVMWEFSPVTKTVESKKVYSRKKNAHVRDDYGMSDFHISLPALLPV' A
#
# COMPACT_ATOMS: atom_id res chain seq x y z
N MET A 1 -6.96 -10.24 -48.16
CA MET A 1 -7.18 -10.42 -46.71
C MET A 1 -7.00 -11.90 -46.40
N ALA A 2 -6.15 -12.27 -45.43
CA ALA A 2 -6.03 -13.66 -45.02
C ALA A 2 -7.25 -14.07 -44.20
N GLY A 3 -7.84 -15.24 -44.49
CA GLY A 3 -8.99 -15.75 -43.74
C GLY A 3 -8.66 -16.06 -42.29
N PHE A 4 -9.67 -16.00 -41.42
CA PHE A 4 -9.51 -16.36 -40.01
C PHE A 4 -9.21 -17.85 -39.88
N VAL A 5 -8.04 -18.18 -39.30
CA VAL A 5 -7.65 -19.56 -39.02
C VAL A 5 -7.81 -19.84 -37.52
N PRO A 6 -8.65 -20.82 -37.12
CA PRO A 6 -8.77 -21.23 -35.73
C PRO A 6 -7.44 -21.71 -35.15
N LYS A 7 -7.16 -21.36 -33.89
CA LYS A 7 -5.89 -21.70 -33.20
C LYS A 7 -5.53 -23.19 -33.28
N ASN A 8 -6.52 -24.07 -33.14
CA ASN A 8 -6.33 -25.52 -33.13
C ASN A 8 -5.86 -26.09 -34.47
N LYS A 9 -6.04 -25.33 -35.57
CA LYS A 9 -5.61 -25.69 -36.92
C LYS A 9 -4.24 -25.11 -37.28
N LEU A 10 -3.65 -24.30 -36.40
CA LEU A 10 -2.31 -23.78 -36.59
C LEU A 10 -1.27 -24.83 -36.18
N SER A 11 -0.12 -24.82 -36.84
CA SER A 11 1.02 -25.64 -36.44
C SER A 11 1.47 -25.31 -35.01
N LYS A 12 2.10 -26.28 -34.32
CA LYS A 12 2.63 -26.08 -32.95
C LYS A 12 3.54 -24.84 -32.86
N LYS A 13 4.32 -24.57 -33.92
CA LYS A 13 5.19 -23.38 -34.02
C LYS A 13 4.39 -22.07 -34.05
N ALA A 14 3.36 -22.00 -34.89
CA ALA A 14 2.49 -20.81 -35.01
C ALA A 14 1.67 -20.56 -33.73
N GLN A 15 1.20 -21.62 -33.05
CA GLN A 15 0.55 -21.48 -31.76
C GLN A 15 1.49 -20.92 -30.68
N LYS A 16 2.75 -21.38 -30.64
CA LYS A 16 3.77 -20.86 -29.72
C LYS A 16 4.05 -19.38 -29.96
N GLU A 17 4.13 -18.98 -31.23
CA GLU A 17 4.28 -17.58 -31.64
C GLU A 17 3.11 -16.70 -31.16
N LEU A 18 1.87 -17.11 -31.44
CA LEU A 18 0.68 -16.40 -30.98
C LEU A 18 0.60 -16.30 -29.46
N ASN A 19 0.91 -17.39 -28.75
CA ASN A 19 0.94 -17.37 -27.30
C ASN A 19 2.05 -16.45 -26.77
N ARG A 20 3.21 -16.39 -27.42
CA ARG A 20 4.29 -15.46 -27.05
C ARG A 20 3.85 -14.00 -27.21
N ARG A 21 3.15 -13.68 -28.30
CA ARG A 21 2.57 -12.34 -28.54
C ARG A 21 1.47 -11.98 -27.54
N ARG A 22 0.66 -12.96 -27.12
CA ARG A 22 -0.43 -12.77 -26.15
C ARG A 22 0.03 -12.73 -24.70
N ARG A 23 1.23 -13.23 -24.39
CA ARG A 23 1.81 -13.14 -23.05
C ARG A 23 2.16 -11.67 -22.78
N VAL A 24 1.27 -11.00 -22.07
CA VAL A 24 1.60 -9.73 -21.43
C VAL A 24 2.52 -10.06 -20.25
N MET A 25 3.77 -9.57 -20.32
CA MET A 25 4.58 -9.43 -19.12
C MET A 25 3.82 -8.44 -18.24
N TRP A 26 3.28 -8.90 -17.11
CA TRP A 26 2.79 -7.98 -16.11
C TRP A 26 3.99 -7.16 -15.65
N GLU A 27 4.05 -5.89 -16.05
CA GLU A 27 5.10 -4.94 -15.63
C GLU A 27 5.10 -4.78 -14.10
N PHE A 28 3.96 -5.06 -13.48
CA PHE A 28 3.72 -5.06 -12.05
C PHE A 28 3.10 -6.40 -11.66
N SER A 29 3.71 -7.14 -10.73
CA SER A 29 3.08 -8.32 -10.15
C SER A 29 1.74 -7.90 -9.55
N PRO A 30 0.58 -8.50 -9.86
CA PRO A 30 -0.69 -8.11 -9.23
C PRO A 30 -0.71 -8.38 -7.71
N VAL A 31 0.27 -9.13 -7.20
CA VAL A 31 0.52 -9.28 -5.77
C VAL A 31 1.41 -8.13 -5.32
N THR A 32 0.79 -7.01 -5.04
CA THR A 32 1.49 -5.80 -4.63
C THR A 32 1.36 -5.50 -3.18
N LYS A 33 2.56 -5.36 -2.59
CA LYS A 33 2.91 -4.71 -1.33
C LYS A 33 1.68 -4.39 -0.49
N THR A 34 1.39 -5.30 0.44
CA THR A 34 0.42 -5.03 1.49
C THR A 34 0.80 -3.73 2.19
N VAL A 35 -0.17 -2.81 2.32
CA VAL A 35 -0.01 -1.66 3.20
C VAL A 35 0.26 -2.23 4.59
N GLU A 36 1.37 -1.81 5.21
CA GLU A 36 1.69 -2.28 6.55
C GLU A 36 0.55 -1.88 7.50
N SER A 37 0.02 -2.87 8.23
CA SER A 37 -1.07 -2.59 9.16
C SER A 37 -0.61 -1.60 10.24
N LYS A 38 -1.50 -0.72 10.70
CA LYS A 38 -1.21 0.27 11.77
C LYS A 38 -0.58 -0.39 13.01
N LYS A 39 -0.95 -1.65 13.27
CA LYS A 39 -0.50 -2.48 14.40
C LYS A 39 0.89 -3.11 14.23
N VAL A 40 1.53 -3.03 13.06
CA VAL A 40 2.91 -3.53 12.90
C VAL A 40 3.83 -2.69 13.79
N TYR A 41 4.50 -3.35 14.74
CA TYR A 41 5.50 -2.71 15.58
C TYR A 41 6.70 -2.29 14.73
N SER A 42 7.10 -1.02 14.82
CA SER A 42 8.28 -0.48 14.15
C SER A 42 8.95 0.51 15.09
N ARG A 43 10.24 0.32 15.40
CA ARG A 43 11.00 1.21 16.30
C ARG A 43 11.20 2.61 15.73
N LYS A 44 10.92 2.81 14.44
CA LYS A 44 10.93 4.12 13.77
C LYS A 44 9.66 4.93 14.06
N LYS A 45 8.63 4.31 14.63
CA LYS A 45 7.39 5.00 15.01
C LYS A 45 7.66 5.80 16.29
N ASN A 46 7.58 7.12 16.19
CA ASN A 46 7.70 8.02 17.35
C ASN A 46 6.55 7.73 18.32
N ALA A 47 6.88 7.35 19.56
CA ALA A 47 5.88 7.02 20.59
C ALA A 47 4.99 8.21 20.97
N HIS A 48 5.50 9.44 20.78
CA HIS A 48 4.81 10.69 21.13
C HIS A 48 3.80 11.19 20.09
N VAL A 49 3.75 10.62 18.89
CA VAL A 49 2.72 10.96 17.88
C VAL A 49 1.54 10.00 18.04
N ARG A 50 1.01 9.98 19.25
CA ARG A 50 -0.33 9.45 19.52
C ARG A 50 -1.21 10.69 19.65
N ASP A 51 -2.10 10.87 18.69
CA ASP A 51 -3.10 11.94 18.72
C ASP A 51 -4.10 11.68 19.86
N ASP A 52 -3.65 11.89 21.09
CA ASP A 52 -4.49 11.94 22.27
C ASP A 52 -5.10 13.34 22.34
N TYR A 53 -6.15 13.57 21.53
CA TYR A 53 -7.05 14.70 21.74
C TYR A 53 -7.75 14.51 23.08
N GLY A 54 -7.22 15.12 24.14
CA GLY A 54 -7.90 15.25 25.42
C GLY A 54 -7.03 14.99 26.63
N MET A 55 -6.17 15.95 26.97
CA MET A 55 -5.75 16.13 28.36
C MET A 55 -5.81 17.63 28.66
N SER A 56 -6.86 18.02 29.37
CA SER A 56 -7.23 19.38 29.74
C SER A 56 -6.21 20.02 30.69
N ASP A 57 -5.71 21.20 30.32
CA ASP A 57 -4.96 22.10 31.19
C ASP A 57 -5.85 22.58 32.34
N PHE A 58 -5.70 22.00 33.53
CA PHE A 58 -6.26 22.56 34.75
C PHE A 58 -5.29 23.59 35.34
N HIS A 59 -5.51 24.87 35.06
CA HIS A 59 -4.85 25.97 35.74
C HIS A 59 -5.36 26.08 37.19
N ILE A 60 -4.55 25.67 38.16
CA ILE A 60 -4.78 26.01 39.56
C ILE A 60 -4.18 27.40 39.80
N SER A 61 -5.03 28.42 39.92
CA SER A 61 -4.62 29.76 40.35
C SER A 61 -4.30 29.76 41.85
N LEU A 62 -3.03 29.94 42.23
CA LEU A 62 -2.65 30.21 43.61
C LEU A 62 -2.65 31.74 43.82
N PRO A 63 -3.45 32.31 44.76
CA PRO A 63 -3.45 33.73 45.01
C PRO A 63 -2.18 34.15 45.80
N ALA A 64 -1.58 35.25 45.36
CA ALA A 64 -0.40 35.86 45.96
C ALA A 64 -0.67 36.33 47.40
N LEU A 65 0.28 36.09 48.31
CA LEU A 65 0.36 36.76 49.60
C LEU A 65 1.70 37.52 49.66
N LEU A 66 1.58 38.81 49.97
CA LEU A 66 2.64 39.83 49.99
C LEU A 66 3.64 39.61 51.14
N PRO A 67 4.91 40.00 50.99
CA PRO A 67 5.86 40.04 52.10
C PRO A 67 5.66 41.32 52.94
N VAL A 68 5.69 41.14 54.27
CA VAL A 68 5.91 42.21 55.26
C VAL A 68 7.40 42.29 55.57
#